data_AF-A0A6G0V3I7-F1
#
_entry.id   AF-A0A6G0V3I7-F1
#
_cell.length_a   1.000
_cell.length_b   1.000
_cell.length_c   1.000
_cell.angle_alpha   90.00
_cell.angle_beta   90.00
_cell.angle_gamma   90.00
#
_symmetry.space_group_name_H-M   'P 1'
#
loop_
_entity.id
_entity.type
_entity.pdbx_description
1 polymer ?
#
loop_
_entity_poly.entity_id
_entity_poly.type
_entity_poly.pdbx_seq_one_letter_code
_entity_poly.pdbx_strand_id
1 'polypeptide(L)'
;MSDFYSNKIILAPMVKAGRTPLRLLALDYGADLVYTEEIVDLKLLQSKRIVNDTLKTVDYMLEDEVVLRIAPEEKSKIVLQIGTNSPEKAVGVVKKVQQDIAAIDVNMGCPKPFSISGGMGAALLSKPDIVKEVLTALVKASNIPVSCKIRVLNKPEDTLKFVEMIQETGIAAFGIHGRRRNERPGDVNRIDEIKQVVEFAKIPVIANGGSGLINSYEDILRFKQETGASSVMIARSILQRPSILRKEGVFSMQQEIEQFLDKCCELDETYTQIKYVVQRILGSQQEFDPRGKATIAAVNSLEIYRAWGKEGKYKEYKEFHQKHSLKRKAALEEIDGVHCGNFTFAIKRLRQTVTPKVVLNIYCDQQKLPKPNYISVKRDSDGRFEGFVEVGDKKYTSKIVQPNIRMAEQVAAFAALVGLGLRDKLPGEWDE
;
A
#
# COMPACT_ATOMS: atom_id res chain seq x y z
N MET A 1 12.84 21.18 20.25
CA MET A 1 11.94 20.85 19.12
C MET A 1 12.50 19.63 18.41
N SER A 2 11.66 18.78 17.81
CA SER A 2 12.16 17.59 17.09
C SER A 2 12.84 17.96 15.77
N ASP A 3 14.12 17.62 15.62
CA ASP A 3 14.88 17.87 14.38
C ASP A 3 14.33 17.05 13.19
N PHE A 4 13.69 15.92 13.47
CA PHE A 4 13.11 15.02 12.46
C PHE A 4 12.04 15.74 11.62
N TYR A 5 11.18 16.55 12.24
CA TYR A 5 10.09 17.24 11.55
C TYR A 5 10.38 18.71 11.22
N SER A 6 11.56 19.23 11.58
CA SER A 6 11.89 20.63 11.38
C SER A 6 12.47 20.91 9.99
N ASN A 7 12.00 21.96 9.31
CA ASN A 7 12.47 22.35 7.98
C ASN A 7 12.39 21.27 6.90
N LYS A 8 11.21 20.65 6.77
CA LYS A 8 10.94 19.54 5.84
C LYS A 8 9.88 19.90 4.81
N ILE A 9 10.04 19.38 3.59
CA ILE A 9 9.02 19.29 2.54
C ILE A 9 8.51 17.85 2.52
N ILE A 10 7.21 17.68 2.74
CA ILE A 10 6.63 16.38 3.09
C ILE A 10 5.55 15.98 2.09
N LEU A 11 5.61 14.73 1.61
CA LEU A 11 4.48 14.11 0.92
C LEU A 11 3.37 13.78 1.93
N ALA A 12 2.17 14.32 1.71
CA ALA A 12 1.01 14.10 2.57
C ALA A 12 0.44 12.67 2.45
N PRO A 13 -0.22 12.17 3.50
CA PRO A 13 -0.94 10.91 3.44
C PRO A 13 -2.15 11.00 2.51
N MET A 14 -2.26 10.04 1.58
CA MET A 14 -3.33 10.00 0.58
C MET A 14 -3.78 8.57 0.35
N VAL A 15 -4.99 8.22 0.78
CA VAL A 15 -5.60 6.89 0.53
C VAL A 15 -5.57 6.55 -0.97
N LYS A 16 -5.14 5.33 -1.31
CA LYS A 16 -4.84 4.82 -2.67
C LYS A 16 -3.53 5.31 -3.30
N ALA A 17 -3.16 6.57 -3.07
CA ALA A 17 -2.00 7.16 -3.74
C ALA A 17 -0.68 7.03 -2.96
N GLY A 18 -0.73 7.11 -1.63
CA GLY A 18 0.43 7.11 -0.72
C GLY A 18 1.13 5.76 -0.57
N ARG A 19 1.20 4.99 -1.66
CA ARG A 19 1.87 3.70 -1.76
C ARG A 19 3.33 3.89 -2.16
N THR A 20 4.13 2.83 -2.00
CA THR A 20 5.59 2.85 -2.16
C THR A 20 6.07 3.51 -3.45
N PRO A 21 5.47 3.27 -4.64
CA PRO A 21 5.96 3.90 -5.87
C PRO A 21 5.91 5.44 -5.85
N LEU A 22 4.80 6.03 -5.39
CA LEU A 22 4.67 7.49 -5.30
C LEU A 22 5.56 8.06 -4.20
N ARG A 23 5.74 7.33 -3.09
CA ARG A 23 6.63 7.75 -2.00
C ARG A 23 8.08 7.80 -2.47
N LEU A 24 8.57 6.74 -3.13
CA LEU A 24 9.93 6.75 -3.69
C LEU A 24 10.11 7.83 -4.75
N LEU A 25 9.13 8.01 -5.64
CA LEU A 25 9.18 9.06 -6.63
C LEU A 25 9.25 10.46 -5.99
N ALA A 26 8.48 10.70 -4.93
CA ALA A 26 8.55 11.95 -4.18
C ALA A 26 9.93 12.17 -3.52
N LEU A 27 10.54 11.12 -2.96
CA LEU A 27 11.90 11.19 -2.40
C LEU A 27 12.94 11.51 -3.47
N ASP A 28 12.87 10.83 -4.63
CA ASP A 28 13.77 11.07 -5.77
C ASP A 28 13.68 12.52 -6.26
N TYR A 29 12.51 13.14 -6.12
CA TYR A 29 12.26 14.53 -6.49
C TYR A 29 12.51 15.54 -5.38
N GLY A 30 12.94 15.12 -4.18
CA GLY A 30 13.37 16.04 -3.13
C GLY A 30 12.41 16.22 -1.97
N ALA A 31 11.40 15.36 -1.80
CA ALA A 31 10.70 15.28 -0.51
C ALA A 31 11.66 14.76 0.58
N ASP A 32 11.58 15.36 1.76
CA ASP A 32 12.42 14.95 2.89
C ASP A 32 11.78 13.80 3.68
N LEU A 33 10.44 13.82 3.79
CA LEU A 33 9.65 12.79 4.47
C LEU A 33 8.44 12.39 3.61
N VAL A 34 8.03 11.14 3.72
CA VAL A 34 6.91 10.59 2.94
C VAL A 34 5.93 9.85 3.81
N TYR A 35 4.68 10.32 3.81
CA TYR A 35 3.61 9.66 4.56
C TYR A 35 3.01 8.52 3.72
N THR A 36 2.65 7.43 4.40
CA THR A 36 1.83 6.38 3.80
C THR A 36 0.42 6.89 3.51
N GLU A 37 -0.37 6.09 2.79
CA GLU A 37 -1.82 6.21 2.96
C GLU A 37 -2.25 6.00 4.42
N GLU A 38 -3.46 6.44 4.76
CA GLU A 38 -4.08 6.07 6.03
C GLU A 38 -4.37 4.57 6.01
N ILE A 39 -3.77 3.82 6.94
CA ILE A 39 -4.00 2.39 7.10
C ILE A 39 -4.72 2.15 8.43
N VAL A 40 -5.85 1.45 8.39
CA VAL A 40 -6.61 1.11 9.61
C VAL A 40 -5.79 0.15 10.47
N ASP A 41 -5.69 0.45 11.76
CA ASP A 41 -4.91 -0.31 12.74
C ASP A 41 -5.13 -1.83 12.70
N LEU A 42 -6.38 -2.27 12.66
CA LEU A 42 -6.77 -3.68 12.65
C LEU A 42 -6.17 -4.43 11.46
N LYS A 43 -6.08 -3.78 10.29
CA LYS A 43 -5.52 -4.37 9.08
C LYS A 43 -4.02 -4.64 9.23
N LEU A 44 -3.28 -3.72 9.86
CA LEU A 44 -1.86 -3.91 10.17
C LEU A 44 -1.66 -4.96 11.26
N LEU A 45 -2.50 -4.96 12.30
CA LEU A 45 -2.45 -5.97 13.36
C LEU A 45 -2.66 -7.39 12.82
N GLN A 46 -3.56 -7.58 11.85
CA GLN A 46 -3.83 -8.87 11.21
C GLN A 46 -2.82 -9.27 10.13
N SER A 47 -2.08 -8.30 9.57
CA SER A 47 -1.08 -8.58 8.53
C SER A 47 0.11 -9.42 9.04
N LYS A 48 0.91 -9.99 8.15
CA LYS A 48 2.18 -10.67 8.46
C LYS A 48 3.32 -9.88 7.84
N ARG A 49 4.37 -9.65 8.62
CA ARG A 49 5.61 -9.04 8.11
C ARG A 49 6.40 -10.07 7.32
N ILE A 50 6.71 -9.77 6.06
CA ILE A 50 7.41 -10.63 5.12
C ILE A 50 8.57 -9.83 4.52
N VAL A 51 9.79 -10.35 4.62
CA VAL A 51 10.91 -9.81 3.83
C VAL A 51 10.74 -10.32 2.40
N ASN A 52 10.66 -9.42 1.44
CA ASN A 52 10.50 -9.73 0.02
C ASN A 52 11.85 -9.61 -0.67
N ASP A 53 12.55 -10.73 -0.81
CA ASP A 53 13.90 -10.77 -1.38
C ASP A 53 13.94 -10.42 -2.87
N THR A 54 12.82 -10.59 -3.59
CA THR A 54 12.73 -10.24 -5.01
C THR A 54 12.72 -8.74 -5.20
N LEU A 55 11.85 -8.04 -4.44
CA LEU A 55 11.70 -6.59 -4.53
C LEU A 55 12.65 -5.82 -3.60
N LYS A 56 13.36 -6.54 -2.73
CA LYS A 56 14.18 -5.98 -1.64
C LYS A 56 13.37 -5.10 -0.67
N THR A 57 12.10 -5.43 -0.47
CA THR A 57 11.19 -4.68 0.41
C THR A 57 10.84 -5.45 1.68
N VAL A 58 10.24 -4.75 2.64
CA VAL A 58 9.47 -5.38 3.73
C VAL A 58 7.99 -5.16 3.44
N ASP A 59 7.25 -6.27 3.35
CA ASP A 59 5.82 -6.27 3.05
C ASP A 59 5.02 -6.71 4.29
N TYR A 60 3.98 -5.97 4.61
CA TYR A 60 2.95 -6.35 5.57
C TYR A 60 1.76 -6.87 4.77
N MET A 61 1.58 -8.19 4.77
CA MET A 61 0.61 -8.89 3.93
C MET A 61 -0.59 -9.36 4.74
N LEU A 62 -1.81 -9.10 4.28
CA LEU A 62 -3.00 -9.74 4.80
C LEU A 62 -3.57 -10.60 3.68
N GLU A 63 -3.49 -11.92 3.84
CA GLU A 63 -3.75 -12.88 2.75
C GLU A 63 -2.87 -12.52 1.52
N ASP A 64 -3.46 -12.30 0.36
CA ASP A 64 -2.78 -11.92 -0.87
C ASP A 64 -2.63 -10.40 -1.06
N GLU A 65 -3.10 -9.60 -0.10
CA GLU A 65 -3.05 -8.14 -0.18
C GLU A 65 -1.81 -7.55 0.51
N VAL A 66 -1.05 -6.75 -0.25
CA VAL A 66 0.01 -5.89 0.30
C VAL A 66 -0.61 -4.67 0.99
N VAL A 67 -0.74 -4.76 2.32
CA VAL A 67 -1.26 -3.69 3.17
C VAL A 67 -0.28 -2.51 3.23
N LEU A 68 1.00 -2.81 3.45
CA LEU A 68 2.08 -1.84 3.48
C LEU A 68 3.35 -2.48 2.92
N ARG A 69 3.94 -1.86 1.90
CA ARG A 69 5.27 -2.19 1.39
C ARG A 69 6.23 -1.07 1.74
N ILE A 70 7.41 -1.43 2.21
CA ILE A 70 8.46 -0.47 2.60
C ILE A 70 9.72 -0.82 1.84
N ALA A 71 10.22 0.15 1.08
CA ALA A 71 11.49 0.02 0.38
C ALA A 71 12.66 0.53 1.25
N PRO A 72 13.89 0.01 1.07
CA PRO A 72 15.04 0.41 1.89
C PRO A 72 15.33 1.93 1.84
N GLU A 73 15.12 2.56 0.69
CA GLU A 73 15.41 3.97 0.41
C GLU A 73 14.55 4.94 1.22
N GLU A 74 13.35 4.50 1.65
CA GLU A 74 12.43 5.31 2.45
C GLU A 74 12.45 4.96 3.95
N LYS A 75 13.17 3.92 4.38
CA LYS A 75 13.11 3.42 5.77
C LYS A 75 13.32 4.51 6.83
N SER A 76 14.27 5.42 6.59
CA SER A 76 14.58 6.53 7.51
C SER A 76 13.73 7.80 7.29
N LYS A 77 12.76 7.77 6.37
CA LYS A 77 11.96 8.93 5.93
C LYS A 77 10.45 8.66 5.92
N ILE A 78 10.04 7.39 5.96
CA ILE A 78 8.64 6.98 5.91
C ILE A 78 7.94 7.25 7.24
N VAL A 79 6.80 7.92 7.17
CA VAL A 79 5.89 8.13 8.30
C VAL A 79 4.63 7.30 8.07
N LEU A 80 4.40 6.30 8.91
CA LEU A 80 3.20 5.48 8.83
C LEU A 80 2.03 6.23 9.45
N GLN A 81 1.02 6.58 8.64
CA GLN A 81 -0.22 7.12 9.16
C GLN A 81 -1.24 6.01 9.42
N ILE A 82 -1.71 5.92 10.67
CA ILE A 82 -2.75 4.97 11.09
C ILE A 82 -4.09 5.67 11.33
N GLY A 83 -5.17 4.97 10.99
CA GLY A 83 -6.51 5.24 11.51
C GLY A 83 -6.73 4.36 12.74
N THR A 84 -6.95 4.98 13.90
CA THR A 84 -7.22 4.26 15.16
C THR A 84 -8.06 5.11 16.11
N ASN A 85 -8.76 4.47 17.03
CA ASN A 85 -9.43 5.10 18.16
C ASN A 85 -9.22 4.32 19.47
N SER A 86 -8.25 3.41 19.50
CA SER A 86 -7.97 2.54 20.64
C SER A 86 -6.48 2.62 20.97
N PRO A 87 -6.13 3.03 22.21
CA PRO A 87 -4.75 3.06 22.67
C PRO A 87 -4.05 1.69 22.52
N GLU A 88 -4.76 0.61 22.83
CA GLU A 88 -4.22 -0.76 22.79
C GLU A 88 -3.87 -1.17 21.36
N LYS A 89 -4.75 -0.90 20.40
CA LYS A 89 -4.51 -1.22 18.99
C LYS A 89 -3.38 -0.38 18.42
N ALA A 90 -3.35 0.92 18.73
CA ALA A 90 -2.28 1.83 18.31
C ALA A 90 -0.91 1.35 18.81
N VAL A 91 -0.82 0.97 20.08
CA VAL A 91 0.39 0.39 20.69
C VAL A 91 0.76 -0.95 20.04
N GLY A 92 -0.22 -1.80 19.74
CA GLY A 92 0.02 -3.06 19.03
C GLY A 92 0.63 -2.84 17.65
N VAL A 93 0.14 -1.82 16.91
CA VAL A 93 0.68 -1.46 15.60
C VAL A 93 2.12 -0.96 15.74
N VAL A 94 2.39 0.04 16.58
CA VAL A 94 3.74 0.61 16.69
C VAL A 94 4.77 -0.45 17.10
N LYS A 95 4.44 -1.32 18.05
CA LYS A 95 5.32 -2.44 18.45
C LYS A 95 5.66 -3.37 17.30
N LYS A 96 4.71 -3.59 16.40
CA LYS A 96 4.87 -4.47 15.24
C LYS A 96 5.70 -3.86 14.12
N VAL A 97 5.56 -2.55 13.88
CA VAL A 97 6.11 -1.90 12.67
C VAL A 97 7.32 -1.00 12.91
N GLN A 98 7.58 -0.54 14.13
CA GLN A 98 8.54 0.56 14.41
C GLN A 98 9.97 0.29 13.94
N GLN A 99 10.36 -0.97 13.75
CA GLN A 99 11.68 -1.35 13.25
C GLN A 99 11.89 -1.09 11.75
N ASP A 100 10.80 -0.86 10.99
CA ASP A 100 10.81 -0.68 9.53
C ASP A 100 10.42 0.74 9.09
N ILE A 101 9.97 1.60 10.01
CA ILE A 101 9.50 2.95 9.71
C ILE A 101 10.27 4.00 10.51
N ALA A 102 10.25 5.25 10.05
CA ALA A 102 10.97 6.34 10.71
C ALA A 102 10.14 7.04 11.78
N ALA A 103 8.82 7.10 11.60
CA ALA A 103 7.88 7.69 12.56
C ALA A 103 6.46 7.14 12.36
N ILE A 104 5.60 7.32 13.36
CA ILE A 104 4.18 6.95 13.32
C ILE A 104 3.29 8.18 13.48
N ASP A 105 2.19 8.25 12.73
CA ASP A 105 1.23 9.35 12.75
C ASP A 105 -0.20 8.86 12.97
N VAL A 106 -1.00 9.59 13.73
CA VAL A 106 -2.44 9.32 13.90
C VAL A 106 -3.26 10.26 13.02
N ASN A 107 -4.11 9.70 12.17
CA ASN A 107 -5.06 10.48 11.38
C ASN A 107 -6.24 10.96 12.24
N MET A 108 -6.39 12.27 12.34
CA MET A 108 -7.52 12.95 13.00
C MET A 108 -8.25 13.90 12.04
N GLY A 109 -7.99 13.80 10.73
CA GLY A 109 -8.43 14.78 9.74
C GLY A 109 -9.30 14.22 8.61
N CYS A 110 -9.38 12.89 8.46
CA CYS A 110 -10.13 12.25 7.38
C CYS A 110 -11.65 12.36 7.59
N PRO A 111 -12.40 13.02 6.69
CA PRO A 111 -13.86 13.12 6.80
C PRO A 111 -14.59 11.99 6.06
N LYS A 112 -13.88 10.99 5.54
CA LYS A 112 -14.50 9.94 4.72
C LYS A 112 -15.39 9.02 5.59
N PRO A 113 -16.51 8.51 5.05
CA PRO A 113 -17.46 7.69 5.82
C PRO A 113 -16.82 6.51 6.55
N PHE A 114 -15.92 5.76 5.90
CA PHE A 114 -15.28 4.59 6.51
C PHE A 114 -14.47 4.94 7.78
N SER A 115 -13.85 6.12 7.80
CA SER A 115 -13.08 6.60 8.96
C SER A 115 -14.02 7.04 10.07
N ILE A 116 -15.06 7.81 9.74
CA ILE A 116 -16.02 8.33 10.72
C ILE A 116 -16.82 7.20 11.37
N SER A 117 -17.30 6.22 10.58
CA SER A 117 -18.07 5.09 11.09
C SER A 117 -17.25 4.20 12.02
N GLY A 118 -15.93 4.12 11.79
CA GLY A 118 -14.99 3.45 12.69
C GLY A 118 -14.58 4.27 13.90
N GLY A 119 -15.09 5.50 14.06
CA GLY A 119 -14.72 6.41 15.14
C GLY A 119 -13.32 6.99 15.04
N MET A 120 -12.72 6.99 13.85
CA MET A 120 -11.35 7.43 13.54
C MET A 120 -11.36 8.73 12.70
N GLY A 121 -10.19 9.29 12.41
CA GLY A 121 -10.07 10.47 11.56
C GLY A 121 -10.79 11.67 12.17
N ALA A 122 -11.58 12.40 11.37
CA ALA A 122 -12.23 13.62 11.85
C ALA A 122 -13.28 13.41 12.96
N ALA A 123 -13.68 12.15 13.25
CA ALA A 123 -14.52 11.84 14.41
C ALA A 123 -13.78 12.01 15.75
N LEU A 124 -12.44 11.90 15.76
CA LEU A 124 -11.61 12.08 16.94
C LEU A 124 -11.55 13.53 17.42
N LEU A 125 -11.78 14.50 16.51
CA LEU A 125 -11.76 15.93 16.83
C LEU A 125 -12.83 16.33 17.87
N SER A 126 -13.90 15.56 18.00
CA SER A 126 -14.93 15.74 19.03
C SER A 126 -14.76 14.82 20.25
N LYS A 127 -13.62 14.13 20.36
CA LYS A 127 -13.32 13.13 21.40
C LYS A 127 -11.91 13.35 21.98
N PRO A 128 -11.64 14.53 22.59
CA PRO A 128 -10.31 14.89 23.07
C PRO A 128 -9.73 13.89 24.09
N ASP A 129 -10.56 13.28 24.94
CA ASP A 129 -10.09 12.30 25.93
C ASP A 129 -9.49 11.06 25.25
N ILE A 130 -10.17 10.50 24.25
CA ILE A 130 -9.67 9.35 23.46
C ILE A 130 -8.39 9.73 22.71
N VAL A 131 -8.31 10.95 22.19
CA VAL A 131 -7.10 11.45 21.52
C VAL A 131 -5.93 11.48 22.50
N LYS A 132 -6.14 12.05 23.69
CA LYS A 132 -5.12 12.12 24.74
C LYS A 132 -4.63 10.73 25.13
N GLU A 133 -5.55 9.79 25.35
CA GLU A 133 -5.22 8.40 25.67
C GLU A 133 -4.39 7.72 24.59
N VAL A 134 -4.81 7.81 23.32
CA VAL A 134 -4.12 7.20 22.18
C VAL A 134 -2.71 7.77 22.01
N LEU A 135 -2.57 9.09 22.00
CA LEU A 135 -1.27 9.74 21.80
C LEU A 135 -0.32 9.47 22.96
N THR A 136 -0.80 9.56 24.21
CA THR A 136 0.02 9.27 25.40
C THR A 136 0.51 7.81 25.39
N ALA A 137 -0.37 6.87 25.04
CA ALA A 137 0.00 5.46 24.95
C ALA A 137 1.03 5.20 23.84
N LEU A 138 0.88 5.83 22.67
CA LEU A 138 1.84 5.74 21.57
C LEU A 138 3.20 6.32 21.96
N VAL A 139 3.24 7.53 22.50
CA VAL A 139 4.49 8.19 22.93
C VAL A 139 5.22 7.34 23.97
N LYS A 140 4.50 6.74 24.92
CA LYS A 140 5.08 5.86 25.93
C LYS A 140 5.64 4.55 25.36
N ALA A 141 5.04 4.01 24.31
CA ALA A 141 5.40 2.69 23.76
C ALA A 141 6.36 2.72 22.57
N SER A 142 6.53 3.89 21.94
CA SER A 142 7.27 4.06 20.69
C SER A 142 8.72 4.49 20.94
N ASN A 143 9.67 3.88 20.22
CA ASN A 143 11.07 4.33 20.17
C ASN A 143 11.32 5.32 19.01
N ILE A 144 10.31 5.57 18.18
CA ILE A 144 10.34 6.49 17.04
C ILE A 144 9.39 7.68 17.29
N PRO A 145 9.58 8.83 16.64
CA PRO A 145 8.70 9.98 16.78
C PRO A 145 7.23 9.64 16.51
N VAL A 146 6.34 10.18 17.34
CA VAL A 146 4.89 10.12 17.17
C VAL A 146 4.39 11.49 16.72
N SER A 147 3.56 11.55 15.69
CA SER A 147 2.86 12.76 15.26
C SER A 147 1.35 12.53 15.12
N CYS A 148 0.60 13.59 14.87
CA CYS A 148 -0.77 13.47 14.41
C CYS A 148 -1.10 14.50 13.33
N LYS A 149 -2.14 14.21 12.52
CA LYS A 149 -2.65 15.14 11.51
C LYS A 149 -4.09 15.55 11.78
N ILE A 150 -4.30 16.84 12.00
CA ILE A 150 -5.60 17.44 12.32
C ILE A 150 -6.11 18.36 11.20
N ARG A 151 -7.35 18.82 11.37
CA ARG A 151 -7.95 19.96 10.67
C ARG A 151 -8.22 21.06 11.69
N VAL A 152 -8.23 22.30 11.24
CA VAL A 152 -8.74 23.41 12.04
C VAL A 152 -10.22 23.15 12.44
N LEU A 153 -10.57 23.44 13.70
CA LEU A 153 -11.92 23.28 14.25
C LEU A 153 -12.78 24.51 13.99
N ASN A 154 -14.10 24.42 14.20
CA ASN A 154 -15.06 25.47 13.85
C ASN A 154 -14.64 26.87 14.29
N LYS A 155 -14.10 26.99 15.50
CA LYS A 155 -13.56 28.24 16.05
C LYS A 155 -12.04 28.16 16.26
N PRO A 156 -11.30 29.26 16.06
CA PRO A 156 -9.86 29.30 16.33
C PRO A 156 -9.51 28.90 17.77
N GLU A 157 -10.29 29.35 18.77
CA GLU A 157 -10.01 29.08 20.18
C GLU A 157 -10.13 27.59 20.51
N ASP A 158 -11.08 26.89 19.88
CA ASP A 158 -11.23 25.45 20.02
C ASP A 158 -10.03 24.71 19.41
N THR A 159 -9.51 25.22 18.29
CA THR A 159 -8.30 24.68 17.65
C THR A 159 -7.09 24.83 18.57
N LEU A 160 -6.90 26.00 19.19
CA LEU A 160 -5.79 26.24 20.12
C LEU A 160 -5.88 25.35 21.37
N LYS A 161 -7.07 25.19 21.97
CA LYS A 161 -7.28 24.25 23.09
C LYS A 161 -6.96 22.80 22.70
N PHE A 162 -7.35 22.40 21.49
CA PHE A 162 -7.03 21.06 20.99
C PHE A 162 -5.51 20.89 20.78
N VAL A 163 -4.85 21.91 20.25
CA VAL A 163 -3.38 21.95 20.07
C VAL A 163 -2.64 21.88 21.41
N GLU A 164 -3.12 22.59 22.44
CA GLU A 164 -2.58 22.54 23.80
C GLU A 164 -2.63 21.12 24.36
N MET A 165 -3.78 20.45 24.24
CA MET A 165 -3.94 19.08 24.70
C MET A 165 -3.02 18.10 23.97
N ILE A 166 -2.92 18.16 22.64
CA ILE A 166 -2.07 17.21 21.89
C ILE A 166 -0.58 17.43 22.20
N GLN A 167 -0.10 18.67 22.37
CA GLN A 167 1.33 18.89 22.67
C GLN A 167 1.71 18.41 24.08
N GLU A 168 0.78 18.42 25.05
CA GLU A 168 1.00 17.86 26.39
C GLU A 168 1.19 16.34 26.40
N THR A 169 0.74 15.62 25.37
CA THR A 169 0.92 14.17 25.25
C THR A 169 2.37 13.77 24.92
N GLY A 170 3.21 14.73 24.50
CA GLY A 170 4.61 14.49 24.15
C GLY A 170 4.86 14.11 22.68
N ILE A 171 3.89 14.32 21.78
CA ILE A 171 4.11 14.13 20.34
C ILE A 171 5.23 15.03 19.81
N ALA A 172 5.95 14.55 18.80
CA ALA A 172 7.11 15.21 18.23
C ALA A 172 6.77 16.37 17.28
N ALA A 173 5.61 16.31 16.63
CA ALA A 173 5.08 17.32 15.71
C ALA A 173 3.60 17.06 15.43
N PHE A 174 2.91 18.01 14.79
CA PHE A 174 1.59 17.76 14.21
C PHE A 174 1.40 18.50 12.88
N GLY A 175 0.63 17.87 11.99
CA GLY A 175 0.18 18.50 10.76
C GLY A 175 -1.19 19.13 10.90
N ILE A 176 -1.35 20.35 10.38
CA ILE A 176 -2.62 21.06 10.41
C ILE A 176 -3.08 21.42 8.99
N HIS A 177 -4.26 20.95 8.63
CA HIS A 177 -4.94 21.37 7.41
C HIS A 177 -5.86 22.55 7.72
N GLY A 178 -5.62 23.70 7.07
CA GLY A 178 -6.38 24.95 7.25
C GLY A 178 -7.83 24.93 6.74
N ARG A 179 -8.44 23.76 6.60
CA ARG A 179 -9.86 23.60 6.27
C ARG A 179 -10.60 22.83 7.35
N ARG A 180 -11.84 23.24 7.63
CA ARG A 180 -12.78 22.55 8.51
C ARG A 180 -13.14 21.17 7.98
N ARG A 181 -13.82 20.36 8.81
CA ARG A 181 -14.20 18.98 8.47
C ARG A 181 -15.09 18.87 7.22
N ASN A 182 -16.09 19.74 7.09
CA ASN A 182 -17.08 19.73 6.02
C ASN A 182 -16.60 20.43 4.73
N GLU A 183 -15.42 21.04 4.75
CA GLU A 183 -14.88 21.80 3.64
C GLU A 183 -14.10 20.94 2.64
N ARG A 184 -14.34 21.26 1.37
CA ARG A 184 -13.85 20.63 0.16
C ARG A 184 -12.58 21.31 -0.36
N PRO A 185 -11.88 20.66 -1.31
CA PRO A 185 -10.71 21.20 -1.99
C PRO A 185 -10.79 22.65 -2.51
N GLY A 186 -11.98 23.10 -2.94
CA GLY A 186 -12.22 24.45 -3.46
C GLY A 186 -12.48 25.52 -2.40
N ASP A 187 -12.75 25.11 -1.16
CA ASP A 187 -12.96 26.05 -0.06
C ASP A 187 -11.63 26.68 0.38
N VAL A 188 -11.73 27.83 1.05
CA VAL A 188 -10.59 28.64 1.49
C VAL A 188 -9.71 27.88 2.48
N ASN A 189 -8.40 27.90 2.24
CA ASN A 189 -7.42 27.44 3.21
C ASN A 189 -7.09 28.59 4.17
N ARG A 190 -7.43 28.46 5.45
CA ARG A 190 -7.25 29.49 6.47
C ARG A 190 -5.81 29.59 6.92
N ILE A 191 -4.99 30.28 6.13
CA ILE A 191 -3.56 30.49 6.42
C ILE A 191 -3.40 31.24 7.75
N ASP A 192 -4.23 32.24 8.03
CA ASP A 192 -4.12 33.03 9.27
C ASP A 192 -4.36 32.19 10.53
N GLU A 193 -5.29 31.24 10.50
CA GLU A 193 -5.46 30.30 11.62
C GLU A 193 -4.28 29.33 11.76
N ILE A 194 -3.64 28.94 10.65
CA ILE A 194 -2.39 28.18 10.73
C ILE A 194 -1.30 29.01 11.40
N LYS A 195 -1.17 30.31 11.09
CA LYS A 195 -0.18 31.20 11.73
C LYS A 195 -0.43 31.32 13.23
N GLN A 196 -1.68 31.52 13.65
CA GLN A 196 -2.04 31.57 15.07
C GLN A 196 -1.63 30.28 15.80
N VAL A 197 -1.84 29.12 15.17
CA VAL A 197 -1.42 27.83 15.73
C VAL A 197 0.11 27.71 15.77
N VAL A 198 0.83 28.20 14.76
CA VAL A 198 2.30 28.23 14.72
C VAL A 198 2.87 29.08 15.85
N GLU A 199 2.30 30.27 16.09
CA GLU A 199 2.72 31.17 17.16
C GLU A 199 2.46 30.59 18.56
N PHE A 200 1.37 29.83 18.70
CA PHE A 200 0.98 29.21 19.97
C PHE A 200 1.74 27.91 20.29
N ALA A 201 2.01 27.08 19.29
CA ALA A 201 2.54 25.74 19.48
C ALA A 201 4.01 25.74 19.92
N LYS A 202 4.36 24.82 20.83
CA LYS A 202 5.75 24.65 21.33
C LYS A 202 6.54 23.57 20.58
N ILE A 203 5.89 22.86 19.66
CA ILE A 203 6.43 21.78 18.85
C ILE A 203 6.27 22.09 17.36
N PRO A 204 7.06 21.48 16.47
CA PRO A 204 6.97 21.73 15.03
C PRO A 204 5.55 21.55 14.48
N VAL A 205 5.05 22.61 13.84
CA VAL A 205 3.80 22.62 13.08
C VAL A 205 4.09 22.37 11.60
N ILE A 206 3.33 21.46 10.99
CA ILE A 206 3.43 21.13 9.57
C ILE A 206 2.19 21.69 8.85
N ALA A 207 2.36 22.76 8.06
CA ALA A 207 1.24 23.37 7.34
C ALA A 207 0.78 22.52 6.16
N ASN A 208 -0.55 22.39 6.00
CA ASN A 208 -1.18 21.63 4.92
C ASN A 208 -2.39 22.37 4.33
N GLY A 209 -2.72 22.05 3.07
CA GLY A 209 -3.90 22.55 2.38
C GLY A 209 -3.63 23.55 1.25
N GLY A 210 -2.36 23.89 1.01
CA GLY A 210 -1.93 24.84 -0.01
C GLY A 210 -1.98 24.37 -1.47
N SER A 211 -2.39 23.12 -1.76
CA SER A 211 -2.26 22.54 -3.12
C SER A 211 -2.92 23.34 -4.26
N GLY A 212 -3.92 24.19 -4.00
CA GLY A 212 -4.48 25.06 -5.05
C GLY A 212 -3.57 26.21 -5.49
N LEU A 213 -2.51 26.47 -4.72
CA LEU A 213 -1.56 27.57 -4.90
C LEU A 213 -0.16 27.06 -5.28
N ILE A 214 0.07 25.75 -5.25
CA ILE A 214 1.40 25.15 -5.41
C ILE A 214 1.49 24.49 -6.78
N ASN A 215 2.27 25.11 -7.67
CA ASN A 215 2.53 24.63 -9.03
C ASN A 215 4.03 24.40 -9.31
N SER A 216 4.91 24.94 -8.49
CA SER A 216 6.37 24.74 -8.55
C SER A 216 7.00 24.59 -7.16
N TYR A 217 8.31 24.34 -7.11
CA TYR A 217 9.08 24.26 -5.88
C TYR A 217 9.08 25.60 -5.11
N GLU A 218 9.15 26.72 -5.81
CA GLU A 218 9.12 28.07 -5.22
C GLU A 218 7.81 28.34 -4.50
N ASP A 219 6.68 27.85 -5.03
CA ASP A 219 5.38 27.98 -4.37
C ASP A 219 5.32 27.19 -3.05
N ILE A 220 6.05 26.07 -2.96
CA ILE A 220 6.19 25.31 -1.71
C ILE A 220 6.87 26.17 -0.65
N LEU A 221 7.98 26.81 -1.02
CA LEU A 221 8.72 27.70 -0.12
C LEU A 221 7.90 28.91 0.28
N ARG A 222 7.15 29.50 -0.66
CA ARG A 222 6.24 30.61 -0.39
C ARG A 222 5.14 30.20 0.58
N PHE A 223 4.48 29.06 0.36
CA PHE A 223 3.45 28.57 1.27
C PHE A 223 3.99 28.30 2.69
N LYS A 224 5.22 27.77 2.79
CA LYS A 224 5.92 27.61 4.07
C LYS A 224 6.14 28.96 4.75
N GLN A 225 6.68 29.93 4.02
CA GLN A 225 6.95 31.27 4.54
C GLN A 225 5.66 31.99 4.97
N GLU A 226 4.61 31.95 4.14
CA GLU A 226 3.33 32.60 4.42
C GLU A 226 2.69 32.07 5.70
N THR A 227 2.75 30.76 5.93
CA THR A 227 2.19 30.13 7.13
C THR A 227 3.07 30.26 8.37
N GLY A 228 4.36 30.61 8.21
CA GLY A 228 5.36 30.60 9.29
C GLY A 228 5.69 29.20 9.82
N ALA A 229 5.13 28.14 9.24
CA ALA A 229 5.24 26.80 9.76
C ALA A 229 6.67 26.24 9.62
N SER A 230 7.06 25.36 10.55
CA SER A 230 8.37 24.71 10.55
C SER A 230 8.59 23.88 9.28
N SER A 231 7.51 23.24 8.80
CA SER A 231 7.50 22.35 7.64
C SER A 231 6.19 22.46 6.87
N VAL A 232 6.18 21.94 5.65
CA VAL A 232 4.99 21.90 4.79
C VAL A 232 4.73 20.50 4.29
N MET A 233 3.45 20.16 4.20
CA MET A 233 2.98 18.87 3.70
C MET A 233 2.03 19.10 2.52
N ILE A 234 2.28 18.43 1.41
CA ILE A 234 1.57 18.65 0.14
C ILE A 234 0.92 17.35 -0.33
N ALA A 235 -0.35 17.42 -0.73
CA ALA A 235 -1.14 16.26 -1.14
C ALA A 235 -1.41 16.29 -2.65
N ARG A 236 -2.46 17.03 -3.06
CA ARG A 236 -3.02 16.98 -4.41
C ARG A 236 -2.03 17.42 -5.48
N SER A 237 -1.23 18.45 -5.22
CA SER A 237 -0.24 18.93 -6.21
C SER A 237 0.81 17.87 -6.51
N ILE A 238 1.34 17.17 -5.49
CA ILE A 238 2.29 16.06 -5.73
C ILE A 238 1.60 14.90 -6.45
N LEU A 239 0.36 14.56 -6.10
CA LEU A 239 -0.38 13.51 -6.78
C LEU A 239 -0.65 13.81 -8.27
N GLN A 240 -0.85 15.08 -8.62
CA GLN A 240 -1.10 15.52 -10.00
C GLN A 240 0.20 15.74 -10.78
N ARG A 241 1.27 16.15 -10.10
CA ARG A 241 2.55 16.49 -10.71
C ARG A 241 3.66 16.28 -9.68
N PRO A 242 4.17 15.06 -9.50
CA PRO A 242 5.17 14.78 -8.48
C PRO A 242 6.43 15.65 -8.60
N SER A 243 6.80 16.03 -9.83
CA SER A 243 7.97 16.85 -10.14
C SER A 243 7.96 18.26 -9.56
N ILE A 244 6.86 18.76 -8.98
CA ILE A 244 6.86 20.06 -8.27
C ILE A 244 7.85 20.12 -7.10
N LEU A 245 8.31 18.96 -6.63
CA LEU A 245 9.33 18.85 -5.58
C LEU A 245 10.74 19.14 -6.12
N ARG A 246 10.96 19.07 -7.43
CA ARG A 246 12.27 19.29 -8.05
C ARG A 246 12.61 20.77 -8.10
N LYS A 247 13.86 21.10 -7.77
CA LYS A 247 14.39 22.45 -7.86
C LYS A 247 14.68 22.86 -9.31
N GLU A 248 14.91 21.89 -10.18
CA GLU A 248 15.23 22.08 -11.60
C GLU A 248 13.99 22.35 -12.46
N GLY A 249 12.80 22.39 -11.83
CA GLY A 249 11.53 22.59 -12.50
C GLY A 249 10.75 21.30 -12.74
N VAL A 250 9.55 21.50 -13.28
CA VAL A 250 8.54 20.45 -13.44
C VAL A 250 8.71 19.68 -14.75
N PHE A 251 8.31 18.42 -14.72
CA PHE A 251 8.24 17.56 -15.87
C PHE A 251 6.95 17.77 -16.69
N SER A 252 7.03 17.39 -17.96
CA SER A 252 5.83 17.22 -18.78
C SER A 252 4.95 16.08 -18.24
N MET A 253 3.65 16.12 -18.54
CA MET A 253 2.70 15.07 -18.15
C MET A 253 3.16 13.67 -18.56
N GLN A 254 3.74 13.53 -19.75
CA GLN A 254 4.26 12.26 -20.24
C GLN A 254 5.41 11.76 -19.36
N GLN A 255 6.40 12.62 -19.10
CA GLN A 255 7.52 12.28 -18.22
C GLN A 255 7.05 11.91 -16.82
N GLU A 256 6.06 12.61 -16.26
CA GLU A 256 5.52 12.28 -14.93
C GLU A 256 4.94 10.87 -14.87
N ILE A 257 4.15 10.51 -15.88
CA ILE A 257 3.53 9.19 -15.96
C ILE A 257 4.58 8.12 -16.23
N GLU A 258 5.52 8.38 -17.13
CA GLU A 258 6.60 7.45 -17.46
C GLU A 258 7.50 7.13 -16.25
N GLN A 259 7.85 8.14 -15.45
CA GLN A 259 8.67 7.97 -14.25
C GLN A 259 7.89 7.24 -13.14
N PHE A 260 6.60 7.53 -12.99
CA PHE A 260 5.75 6.81 -12.05
C PHE A 260 5.56 5.32 -12.44
N LEU A 261 5.32 5.05 -13.72
CA LEU A 261 5.21 3.68 -14.25
C LEU A 261 6.49 2.89 -14.01
N ASP A 262 7.66 3.51 -14.13
CA ASP A 262 8.93 2.84 -13.86
C ASP A 262 9.04 2.35 -12.42
N LYS A 263 8.69 3.20 -11.45
CA LYS A 263 8.62 2.81 -10.03
C LYS A 263 7.58 1.72 -9.79
N CYS A 264 6.43 1.78 -10.47
CA CYS A 264 5.40 0.75 -10.34
C CYS A 264 5.85 -0.62 -10.88
N CYS A 265 6.63 -0.65 -11.96
CA CYS A 265 7.21 -1.87 -12.51
C CYS A 265 8.25 -2.49 -11.56
N GLU A 266 9.16 -1.66 -11.05
CA GLU A 266 10.20 -2.06 -10.10
C GLU A 266 9.61 -2.69 -8.84
N LEU A 267 8.50 -2.13 -8.35
CA LEU A 267 7.86 -2.50 -7.10
C LEU A 267 6.64 -3.41 -7.27
N ASP A 268 6.41 -4.00 -8.45
CA ASP A 268 5.27 -4.89 -8.74
C ASP A 268 3.93 -4.34 -8.21
N GLU A 269 3.61 -3.08 -8.55
CA GLU A 269 2.40 -2.43 -8.08
C GLU A 269 1.16 -2.91 -8.83
N THR A 270 0.04 -2.94 -8.11
CA THR A 270 -1.23 -3.44 -8.65
C THR A 270 -1.82 -2.50 -9.70
N TYR A 271 -2.43 -3.08 -10.74
CA TYR A 271 -2.98 -2.32 -11.87
C TYR A 271 -4.01 -1.26 -11.44
N THR A 272 -4.82 -1.53 -10.42
CA THR A 272 -5.85 -0.60 -9.93
C THR A 272 -5.23 0.66 -9.33
N GLN A 273 -4.10 0.53 -8.64
CA GLN A 273 -3.39 1.64 -8.03
C GLN A 273 -2.60 2.43 -9.08
N ILE A 274 -1.95 1.73 -10.01
CA ILE A 274 -1.30 2.35 -11.17
C ILE A 274 -2.32 3.23 -11.91
N LYS A 275 -3.45 2.63 -12.31
CA LYS A 275 -4.52 3.32 -13.04
C LYS A 275 -5.07 4.50 -12.27
N TYR A 276 -5.23 4.39 -10.95
CA TYR A 276 -5.71 5.50 -10.13
C TYR A 276 -4.77 6.70 -10.16
N VAL A 277 -3.46 6.50 -9.93
CA VAL A 277 -2.50 7.61 -9.90
C VAL A 277 -2.29 8.21 -11.29
N VAL A 278 -2.19 7.39 -12.34
CA VAL A 278 -2.04 7.90 -13.72
C VAL A 278 -3.23 8.78 -14.12
N GLN A 279 -4.47 8.40 -13.78
CA GLN A 279 -5.64 9.25 -14.01
C GLN A 279 -5.58 10.58 -13.23
N ARG A 280 -4.96 10.61 -12.06
CA ARG A 280 -4.80 11.86 -11.29
C ARG A 280 -3.77 12.79 -11.92
N ILE A 281 -2.71 12.25 -12.51
CA ILE A 281 -1.74 13.03 -13.29
C ILE A 281 -2.38 13.54 -14.58
N LEU A 282 -3.15 12.70 -15.28
CA LEU A 282 -3.87 13.07 -16.50
C LEU A 282 -4.89 14.20 -16.26
N GLY A 283 -5.61 14.17 -15.14
CA GLY A 283 -6.69 15.13 -14.89
C GLY A 283 -7.73 15.08 -16.02
N SER A 284 -8.05 16.22 -16.63
CA SER A 284 -8.98 16.29 -17.77
C SER A 284 -8.43 15.66 -19.05
N GLN A 285 -7.11 15.49 -19.19
CA GLN A 285 -6.49 14.93 -20.39
C GLN A 285 -6.88 13.47 -20.62
N GLN A 286 -7.40 12.79 -19.61
CA GLN A 286 -7.93 11.44 -19.74
C GLN A 286 -9.06 11.33 -20.78
N GLU A 287 -9.79 12.43 -21.07
CA GLU A 287 -10.88 12.49 -22.06
C GLU A 287 -10.41 12.90 -23.47
N PHE A 288 -9.19 13.44 -23.61
CA PHE A 288 -8.72 14.07 -24.85
C PHE A 288 -7.45 13.42 -25.41
N ASP A 289 -6.51 13.02 -24.55
CA ASP A 289 -5.31 12.30 -24.95
C ASP A 289 -5.66 10.84 -25.30
N PRO A 290 -5.31 10.34 -26.50
CA PRO A 290 -5.56 8.95 -26.89
C PRO A 290 -4.99 7.92 -25.90
N ARG A 291 -3.84 8.20 -25.29
CA ARG A 291 -3.20 7.35 -24.27
C ARG A 291 -3.97 7.42 -22.95
N GLY A 292 -4.54 8.59 -22.63
CA GLY A 292 -5.45 8.79 -21.52
C GLY A 292 -6.70 7.92 -21.65
N LYS A 293 -7.37 7.95 -22.81
CA LYS A 293 -8.52 7.10 -23.12
C LYS A 293 -8.18 5.61 -23.03
N ALA A 294 -7.03 5.21 -23.58
CA ALA A 294 -6.53 3.84 -23.47
C ALA A 294 -6.28 3.44 -22.02
N THR A 295 -5.74 4.34 -21.18
CA THR A 295 -5.55 4.09 -19.74
C THR A 295 -6.88 3.90 -19.02
N ILE A 296 -7.93 4.67 -19.34
CA ILE A 296 -9.28 4.47 -18.79
C ILE A 296 -9.86 3.13 -19.23
N ALA A 297 -9.64 2.73 -20.48
CA ALA A 297 -10.14 1.46 -21.01
C ALA A 297 -9.38 0.24 -20.43
N ALA A 298 -8.13 0.43 -19.99
CA ALA A 298 -7.26 -0.67 -19.56
C ALA A 298 -7.84 -1.49 -18.39
N VAL A 299 -7.78 -2.82 -18.49
CA VAL A 299 -8.24 -3.78 -17.47
C VAL A 299 -7.10 -4.53 -16.78
N ASN A 300 -5.85 -4.29 -17.19
CA ASN A 300 -4.64 -4.86 -16.61
C ASN A 300 -3.46 -3.89 -16.76
N SER A 301 -2.34 -4.17 -16.08
CA SER A 301 -1.15 -3.32 -16.12
C SER A 301 -0.57 -3.23 -17.54
N LEU A 302 -0.42 -4.35 -18.26
CA LEU A 302 0.18 -4.39 -19.59
C LEU A 302 -0.45 -3.39 -20.57
N GLU A 303 -1.78 -3.27 -20.57
CA GLU A 303 -2.51 -2.31 -21.41
C GLU A 303 -2.17 -0.86 -21.07
N ILE A 304 -1.99 -0.53 -19.78
CA ILE A 304 -1.52 0.79 -19.35
C ILE A 304 -0.10 1.01 -19.88
N TYR A 305 0.83 0.09 -19.63
CA TYR A 305 2.21 0.24 -20.11
C TYR A 305 2.29 0.37 -21.64
N ARG A 306 1.45 -0.36 -22.39
CA ARG A 306 1.35 -0.22 -23.85
C ARG A 306 0.87 1.17 -24.26
N ALA A 307 -0.15 1.72 -23.60
CA ALA A 307 -0.64 3.07 -23.88
C ALA A 307 0.46 4.15 -23.75
N TRP A 308 1.46 3.89 -22.90
CA TRP A 308 2.58 4.79 -22.64
C TRP A 308 3.90 4.33 -23.28
N GLY A 309 3.87 3.38 -24.21
CA GLY A 309 5.07 2.92 -24.93
C GLY A 309 6.10 2.17 -24.07
N LYS A 310 5.70 1.67 -22.88
CA LYS A 310 6.57 0.99 -21.90
C LYS A 310 6.32 -0.53 -21.81
N GLU A 311 5.72 -1.13 -22.85
CA GLU A 311 5.42 -2.56 -22.89
C GLU A 311 6.67 -3.46 -22.75
N GLY A 312 7.78 -3.09 -23.41
CA GLY A 312 9.04 -3.83 -23.30
C GLY A 312 9.55 -3.90 -21.86
N LYS A 313 9.65 -2.73 -21.21
CA LYS A 313 10.06 -2.61 -19.81
C LYS A 313 9.13 -3.40 -18.87
N TYR A 314 7.82 -3.34 -19.09
CA TYR A 314 6.88 -4.14 -18.30
C TYR A 314 7.15 -5.64 -18.42
N LYS A 315 7.36 -6.15 -19.65
CA LYS A 315 7.65 -7.57 -19.87
C LYS A 315 8.95 -8.00 -19.19
N GLU A 316 10.01 -7.20 -19.31
CA GLU A 316 11.30 -7.45 -18.64
C GLU A 316 11.15 -7.58 -17.12
N TYR A 317 10.46 -6.63 -16.48
CA TYR A 317 10.22 -6.69 -15.03
C TYR A 317 9.32 -7.86 -14.65
N LYS A 318 8.29 -8.16 -15.44
CA LYS A 318 7.41 -9.31 -15.15
C LYS A 318 8.18 -10.63 -15.21
N GLU A 319 9.04 -10.80 -16.20
CA GLU A 319 9.93 -11.97 -16.30
C GLU A 319 10.92 -12.02 -15.14
N PHE A 320 11.52 -10.90 -14.75
CA PHE A 320 12.40 -10.81 -13.60
C PHE A 320 11.69 -11.24 -12.31
N HIS A 321 10.51 -10.67 -12.04
CA HIS A 321 9.72 -10.97 -10.85
C HIS A 321 9.24 -12.42 -10.84
N GLN A 322 8.83 -12.98 -11.99
CA GLN A 322 8.48 -14.40 -12.11
C GLN A 322 9.67 -15.32 -11.79
N LYS A 323 10.83 -15.10 -12.43
CA LYS A 323 12.03 -15.92 -12.20
C LYS A 323 12.46 -15.94 -10.72
N HIS A 324 12.29 -14.83 -10.03
CA HIS A 324 12.67 -14.70 -8.62
C HIS A 324 11.56 -15.11 -7.65
N SER A 325 10.28 -15.01 -8.03
CA SER A 325 9.14 -15.54 -7.28
C SER A 325 9.06 -17.07 -7.34
N LEU A 326 9.45 -17.67 -8.48
CA LEU A 326 9.53 -19.12 -8.66
C LEU A 326 10.52 -19.79 -7.69
N LYS A 327 11.56 -19.07 -7.23
CA LYS A 327 12.45 -19.54 -6.15
C LYS A 327 11.75 -19.70 -4.80
N ARG A 328 10.57 -19.09 -4.59
CA ARG A 328 9.75 -19.25 -3.37
C ARG A 328 8.53 -20.17 -3.54
N LYS A 329 8.00 -20.35 -4.76
CA LYS A 329 6.73 -21.05 -4.99
C LYS A 329 6.82 -22.51 -5.43
N ALA A 330 8.01 -23.04 -5.73
CA ALA A 330 8.18 -24.42 -6.21
C ALA A 330 8.85 -25.37 -5.20
N ALA A 331 9.01 -24.98 -3.93
CA ALA A 331 9.44 -25.91 -2.90
C ALA A 331 8.20 -26.58 -2.28
N LEU A 332 8.01 -27.87 -2.55
CA LEU A 332 7.10 -28.69 -1.75
C LEU A 332 7.77 -28.99 -0.41
N GLU A 333 7.02 -28.84 0.67
CA GLU A 333 7.41 -29.29 2.00
C GLU A 333 6.85 -30.69 2.22
N GLU A 334 7.65 -31.60 2.77
CA GLU A 334 7.14 -32.93 3.14
C GLU A 334 6.63 -32.91 4.58
N ILE A 335 5.35 -33.23 4.77
CA ILE A 335 4.68 -33.30 6.07
C ILE A 335 3.99 -34.67 6.15
N ASP A 336 4.39 -35.49 7.11
CA ASP A 336 3.84 -36.84 7.34
C ASP A 336 3.80 -37.72 6.08
N GLY A 337 4.84 -37.65 5.25
CA GLY A 337 4.95 -38.40 3.99
C GLY A 337 4.12 -37.82 2.83
N VAL A 338 3.56 -36.62 2.99
CA VAL A 338 2.81 -35.89 1.94
C VAL A 338 3.59 -34.65 1.51
N HIS A 339 3.85 -34.54 0.22
CA HIS A 339 4.47 -33.36 -0.37
C HIS A 339 3.41 -32.25 -0.57
N CYS A 340 3.55 -31.17 0.21
CA CYS A 340 2.60 -30.08 0.32
C CYS A 340 3.12 -28.80 -0.32
N GLY A 341 2.31 -28.17 -1.17
CA GLY A 341 2.58 -26.81 -1.68
C GLY A 341 1.45 -25.83 -1.37
N ASN A 342 1.66 -24.56 -1.70
CA ASN A 342 0.65 -23.50 -1.55
C ASN A 342 0.13 -23.09 -2.93
N PHE A 343 -0.91 -23.77 -3.41
CA PHE A 343 -1.45 -23.56 -4.76
C PHE A 343 -2.95 -23.33 -4.75
N THR A 344 -3.44 -22.32 -5.48
CA THR A 344 -4.87 -22.13 -5.73
C THR A 344 -5.23 -22.41 -7.18
N PHE A 345 -6.52 -22.65 -7.46
CA PHE A 345 -7.02 -22.84 -8.82
C PHE A 345 -8.05 -21.77 -9.15
N ALA A 346 -7.91 -21.09 -10.29
CA ALA A 346 -8.96 -20.19 -10.76
C ALA A 346 -10.06 -20.99 -11.47
N ILE A 347 -11.33 -20.87 -11.03
CA ILE A 347 -12.46 -21.66 -11.58
C ILE A 347 -12.61 -21.53 -13.11
N LYS A 348 -12.28 -20.37 -13.68
CA LYS A 348 -12.28 -20.10 -15.13
C LYS A 348 -11.38 -21.07 -15.92
N ARG A 349 -10.34 -21.61 -15.29
CA ARG A 349 -9.36 -22.52 -15.91
C ARG A 349 -9.85 -23.96 -16.02
N LEU A 350 -10.94 -24.33 -15.35
CA LEU A 350 -11.57 -25.64 -15.53
C LEU A 350 -12.05 -25.89 -16.97
N ARG A 351 -12.22 -24.80 -17.75
CA ARG A 351 -12.67 -24.84 -19.14
C ARG A 351 -11.53 -24.97 -20.15
N GLN A 352 -10.27 -24.96 -19.71
CA GLN A 352 -9.12 -25.10 -20.60
C GLN A 352 -8.94 -26.56 -21.03
N THR A 353 -8.48 -26.76 -22.26
CA THR A 353 -8.25 -28.09 -22.85
C THR A 353 -7.07 -28.82 -22.20
N VAL A 354 -6.05 -28.07 -21.76
CA VAL A 354 -4.89 -28.60 -21.03
C VAL A 354 -4.99 -28.16 -19.58
N THR A 355 -5.14 -29.12 -18.66
CA THR A 355 -5.23 -28.86 -17.21
C THR A 355 -4.19 -29.69 -16.46
N PRO A 356 -3.86 -29.34 -15.19
CA PRO A 356 -2.95 -30.16 -14.36
C PRO A 356 -3.27 -31.65 -14.38
N LYS A 357 -4.54 -32.05 -14.20
CA LYS A 357 -4.94 -33.47 -14.25
C LYS A 357 -4.64 -34.12 -15.61
N VAL A 358 -4.83 -33.41 -16.71
CA VAL A 358 -4.55 -33.93 -18.07
C VAL A 358 -3.06 -34.18 -18.25
N VAL A 359 -2.23 -33.21 -17.89
CA VAL A 359 -0.76 -33.33 -18.01
C VAL A 359 -0.23 -34.45 -17.11
N LEU A 360 -0.77 -34.58 -15.89
CA LEU A 360 -0.36 -35.62 -14.96
C LEU A 360 -0.75 -37.03 -15.45
N ASN A 361 -1.95 -37.18 -16.03
CA ASN A 361 -2.37 -38.43 -16.65
C ASN A 361 -1.45 -38.83 -17.82
N ILE A 362 -1.14 -37.89 -18.72
CA ILE A 362 -0.22 -38.12 -19.84
C ILE A 362 1.15 -38.56 -19.34
N TYR A 363 1.65 -37.94 -18.26
CA TYR A 363 2.90 -38.34 -17.64
C TYR A 363 2.85 -39.78 -17.10
N CYS A 364 1.81 -40.16 -16.36
CA CYS A 364 1.67 -41.53 -15.86
C CYS A 364 1.65 -42.55 -16.99
N ASP A 365 0.92 -42.28 -18.07
CA ASP A 365 0.88 -43.16 -19.25
C ASP A 365 2.26 -43.30 -19.90
N GLN A 366 3.00 -42.18 -20.06
CA GLN A 366 4.36 -42.18 -20.62
C GLN A 366 5.36 -42.96 -19.75
N GLN A 367 5.21 -42.91 -18.43
CA GLN A 367 6.08 -43.60 -17.48
C GLN A 367 5.59 -45.02 -17.14
N LYS A 368 4.50 -45.49 -17.75
CA LYS A 368 3.85 -46.77 -17.43
C LYS A 368 3.49 -46.92 -15.95
N LEU A 369 3.13 -45.81 -15.31
CA LEU A 369 2.65 -45.77 -13.92
C LEU A 369 1.12 -46.00 -13.88
N PRO A 370 0.58 -46.48 -12.75
CA PRO A 370 -0.86 -46.43 -12.53
C PRO A 370 -1.43 -45.01 -12.71
N LYS A 371 -2.71 -44.93 -13.07
CA LYS A 371 -3.39 -43.64 -13.16
C LYS A 371 -3.37 -42.94 -11.80
N PRO A 372 -3.21 -41.60 -11.76
CA PRO A 372 -3.24 -40.84 -10.52
C PRO A 372 -4.52 -41.10 -9.73
N ASN A 373 -4.38 -41.43 -8.45
CA ASN A 373 -5.51 -41.66 -7.55
C ASN A 373 -5.82 -40.37 -6.78
N TYR A 374 -7.06 -39.89 -6.84
CA TYR A 374 -7.47 -38.64 -6.20
C TYR A 374 -8.37 -38.90 -5.00
N ILE A 375 -8.09 -38.21 -3.90
CA ILE A 375 -8.92 -38.21 -2.69
C ILE A 375 -9.30 -36.76 -2.40
N SER A 376 -10.59 -36.50 -2.19
CA SER A 376 -11.08 -35.18 -1.81
C SER A 376 -11.83 -35.24 -0.49
N VAL A 377 -11.49 -34.35 0.44
CA VAL A 377 -12.09 -34.29 1.78
C VAL A 377 -12.79 -32.95 1.94
N LYS A 378 -14.06 -32.96 2.36
CA LYS A 378 -14.79 -31.73 2.69
C LYS A 378 -14.50 -31.36 4.15
N ARG A 379 -14.12 -30.11 4.38
CA ARG A 379 -13.82 -29.57 5.70
C ARG A 379 -15.10 -29.05 6.36
N ASP A 380 -15.39 -29.50 7.57
CA ASP A 380 -16.62 -29.15 8.27
C ASP A 380 -16.69 -27.67 8.69
N SER A 381 -15.54 -27.05 8.97
CA SER A 381 -15.48 -25.67 9.48
C SER A 381 -15.98 -24.62 8.50
N ASP A 382 -15.80 -24.83 7.19
CA ASP A 382 -16.13 -23.84 6.16
C ASP A 382 -16.68 -24.44 4.86
N GLY A 383 -16.89 -25.76 4.83
CA GLY A 383 -17.45 -26.48 3.69
C GLY A 383 -16.54 -26.56 2.46
N ARG A 384 -15.26 -26.13 2.57
CA ARG A 384 -14.28 -26.18 1.48
C ARG A 384 -13.66 -27.57 1.34
N PHE A 385 -12.97 -27.82 0.23
CA PHE A 385 -12.45 -29.13 -0.14
C PHE A 385 -10.92 -29.14 -0.16
N GLU A 386 -10.33 -30.13 0.49
CA GLU A 386 -8.93 -30.51 0.39
C GLU A 386 -8.79 -31.62 -0.64
N GLY A 387 -7.77 -31.53 -1.50
CA GLY A 387 -7.51 -32.51 -2.54
C GLY A 387 -6.14 -33.15 -2.35
N PHE A 388 -6.07 -34.45 -2.51
CA PHE A 388 -4.84 -35.24 -2.49
C PHE A 388 -4.75 -36.02 -3.80
N VAL A 389 -3.52 -36.22 -4.28
CA VAL A 389 -3.24 -37.11 -5.39
C VAL A 389 -2.06 -38.02 -5.06
N GLU A 390 -2.21 -39.29 -5.38
CA GLU A 390 -1.16 -40.30 -5.30
C GLU A 390 -0.67 -40.65 -6.69
N VAL A 391 0.65 -40.61 -6.88
CA VAL A 391 1.33 -40.91 -8.15
C VAL A 391 2.57 -41.75 -7.84
N GLY A 392 2.54 -43.03 -8.22
CA GLY A 392 3.54 -44.00 -7.73
C GLY A 392 3.46 -44.11 -6.21
N ASP A 393 4.61 -44.05 -5.54
CA ASP A 393 4.71 -44.15 -4.07
C ASP A 393 4.65 -42.79 -3.35
N LYS A 394 4.30 -41.71 -4.07
CA LYS A 394 4.31 -40.35 -3.54
C LYS A 394 2.90 -39.75 -3.50
N LYS A 395 2.65 -38.98 -2.44
CA LYS A 395 1.40 -38.26 -2.21
C LYS A 395 1.62 -36.76 -2.25
N TYR A 396 0.70 -36.05 -2.88
CA TYR A 396 0.80 -34.61 -3.10
C TYR A 396 -0.50 -33.89 -2.74
N THR A 397 -0.39 -32.67 -2.23
CA THR A 397 -1.53 -31.82 -1.91
C THR A 397 -1.21 -30.32 -1.98
N SER A 398 -2.26 -29.50 -1.99
CA SER A 398 -2.17 -28.06 -1.73
C SER A 398 -2.71 -27.75 -0.34
N LYS A 399 -1.99 -26.93 0.43
CA LYS A 399 -2.44 -26.41 1.73
C LYS A 399 -3.62 -25.42 1.59
N ILE A 400 -3.92 -24.96 0.37
CA ILE A 400 -5.01 -24.03 0.10
C ILE A 400 -6.29 -24.80 -0.27
N VAL A 401 -7.27 -24.74 0.63
CA VAL A 401 -8.60 -25.36 0.45
C VAL A 401 -9.42 -24.73 -0.67
N GLN A 402 -10.17 -25.56 -1.42
CA GLN A 402 -10.85 -25.15 -2.65
C GLN A 402 -12.38 -25.11 -2.50
N PRO A 403 -13.10 -24.28 -3.28
CA PRO A 403 -14.57 -24.20 -3.20
C PRO A 403 -15.33 -25.45 -3.64
N ASN A 404 -14.70 -26.33 -4.44
CA ASN A 404 -15.32 -27.57 -4.91
C ASN A 404 -14.28 -28.65 -5.21
N ILE A 405 -14.76 -29.90 -5.30
CA ILE A 405 -13.95 -31.12 -5.56
C ILE A 405 -13.12 -30.98 -6.84
N ARG A 406 -13.70 -30.49 -7.95
CA ARG A 406 -12.98 -30.38 -9.22
C ARG A 406 -11.76 -29.47 -9.12
N MET A 407 -11.87 -28.38 -8.37
CA MET A 407 -10.76 -27.47 -8.13
C MET A 407 -9.73 -28.09 -7.18
N ALA A 408 -10.18 -28.78 -6.12
CA ALA A 408 -9.31 -29.48 -5.16
C ALA A 408 -8.41 -30.52 -5.85
N GLU A 409 -8.98 -31.33 -6.75
CA GLU A 409 -8.21 -32.31 -7.51
C GLU A 409 -7.21 -31.66 -8.48
N GLN A 410 -7.56 -30.51 -9.07
CA GLN A 410 -6.65 -29.80 -9.98
C GLN A 410 -5.45 -29.21 -9.25
N VAL A 411 -5.63 -28.63 -8.06
CA VAL A 411 -4.49 -28.15 -7.26
C VAL A 411 -3.64 -29.29 -6.70
N ALA A 412 -4.24 -30.44 -6.38
CA ALA A 412 -3.49 -31.63 -6.00
C ALA A 412 -2.63 -32.15 -7.17
N ALA A 413 -3.23 -32.26 -8.37
CA ALA A 413 -2.50 -32.63 -9.59
C ALA A 413 -1.38 -31.64 -9.90
N PHE A 414 -1.62 -30.35 -9.70
CA PHE A 414 -0.61 -29.32 -9.89
C PHE A 414 0.55 -29.46 -8.90
N ALA A 415 0.26 -29.75 -7.63
CA ALA A 415 1.29 -30.05 -6.63
C ALA A 415 2.16 -31.24 -7.04
N ALA A 416 1.56 -32.30 -7.58
CA ALA A 416 2.31 -33.45 -8.11
C ALA A 416 3.21 -33.07 -9.30
N LEU A 417 2.72 -32.26 -10.25
CA LEU A 417 3.53 -31.79 -11.37
C LEU A 417 4.75 -30.98 -10.90
N VAL A 418 4.57 -30.11 -9.90
CA VAL A 418 5.69 -29.36 -9.32
C VAL A 418 6.69 -30.31 -8.64
N GLY A 419 6.19 -31.25 -7.82
CA GLY A 419 7.04 -32.19 -7.09
C GLY A 419 7.78 -33.22 -7.93
N LEU A 420 7.28 -33.49 -9.13
CA LEU A 420 7.91 -34.36 -10.12
C LEU A 420 8.83 -33.59 -11.08
N GLY A 421 8.96 -32.27 -10.93
CA GLY A 421 9.76 -31.44 -11.84
C GLY A 421 9.15 -31.30 -13.24
N LEU A 422 7.82 -31.44 -13.36
CA LEU A 422 7.07 -31.44 -14.62
C LEU A 422 6.26 -30.15 -14.84
N ARG A 423 6.49 -29.12 -14.02
CA ARG A 423 5.76 -27.86 -14.12
C ARG A 423 5.78 -27.28 -15.53
N ASP A 424 6.91 -27.37 -16.23
CA ASP A 424 7.09 -26.80 -17.57
C ASP A 424 6.25 -27.50 -18.65
N LYS A 425 5.75 -28.71 -18.38
CA LYS A 425 4.84 -29.42 -19.30
C LYS A 425 3.41 -28.86 -19.29
N LEU A 426 3.08 -27.98 -18.33
CA LEU A 426 1.78 -27.34 -18.22
C LEU A 426 1.84 -25.90 -18.78
N PRO A 427 1.28 -25.63 -19.97
CA PRO A 427 1.35 -24.31 -20.59
C PRO A 427 0.49 -23.27 -19.86
N GLY A 428 1.02 -22.07 -19.64
CA GLY A 428 0.34 -20.97 -18.93
C GLY A 428 0.82 -20.78 -17.49
N GLU A 429 0.40 -19.70 -16.83
CA GLU A 429 0.75 -19.41 -15.43
C GLU A 429 -0.27 -20.07 -14.49
N TRP A 430 -0.01 -21.20 -13.86
CA TRP A 430 -0.98 -21.92 -13.00
C TRP A 430 -0.77 -21.69 -11.49
N ASP A 431 0.23 -20.88 -11.17
CA ASP A 431 0.81 -20.70 -9.84
C ASP A 431 0.40 -19.33 -9.28
N GLU A 432 -0.91 -19.11 -9.23
CA GLU A 432 -1.50 -17.95 -8.53
C GLU A 432 -1.33 -18.08 -7.02
#